data_AF-A0A656JI17-F1
#
_entry.id   AF-A0A656JI17-F1
#
_cell.length_a   1.000
_cell.length_b   1.000
_cell.length_c   1.000
_cell.angle_alpha   90.00
_cell.angle_beta   90.00
_cell.angle_gamma   90.00
#
_symmetry.space_group_name_H-M   'P 1'
#
loop_
_entity.id
_entity.type
_entity.pdbx_description
1 polymer ?
#
loop_
_entity_poly.entity_id
_entity_poly.type
_entity_poly.pdbx_seq_one_letter_code
_entity_poly.pdbx_strand_id
1 'polypeptide(L)' 'TMRETPQAVTVVTRQRMNDQAMTSINDVVRYTPGLFLDQSSGPGRQTYTSRGFDIDNIMYDGLPASYSG' A
#
# COMPACT_ATOMS: atom_id res chain seq x y z
N THR A 1 21.30 -7.58 18.82
CA THR A 1 19.82 -7.43 18.86
C THR A 1 19.41 -6.42 17.78
N MET A 2 18.21 -6.57 17.19
CA MET A 2 17.76 -5.99 15.90
C MET A 2 18.27 -6.68 14.61
N ARG A 3 18.39 -8.01 14.62
CA ARG A 3 18.80 -8.78 13.44
C ARG A 3 17.94 -10.02 13.18
N GLU A 4 16.66 -10.00 13.60
CA GLU A 4 15.85 -11.23 13.64
C GLU A 4 14.54 -11.19 12.84
N THR A 5 14.28 -10.13 12.09
CA THR A 5 13.68 -10.18 10.74
C THR A 5 13.94 -8.82 10.08
N PRO A 6 14.71 -8.71 9.00
CA PRO A 6 14.81 -7.45 8.26
C PRO A 6 13.48 -7.24 7.52
N GLN A 7 12.49 -6.70 8.23
CA GLN A 7 11.25 -6.26 7.60
C GLN A 7 11.58 -5.06 6.72
N ALA A 8 11.22 -5.15 5.44
CA ALA A 8 11.39 -4.04 4.51
C ALA A 8 10.33 -2.99 4.82
N VAL A 9 10.75 -1.82 5.27
CA VAL A 9 9.89 -0.67 5.49
C VAL A 9 10.12 0.31 4.34
N THR A 10 9.04 0.67 3.64
CA THR A 10 9.06 1.71 2.61
C THR A 10 8.24 2.90 3.11
N VAL A 11 8.83 4.09 3.08
CA VAL A 11 8.15 5.33 3.47
C VAL A 11 7.93 6.20 2.24
N VAL A 12 6.68 6.54 1.94
CA VAL A 12 6.32 7.49 0.88
C VAL A 12 6.09 8.86 1.51
N THR A 13 6.92 9.84 1.14
CA THR A 13 6.82 11.21 1.66
C THR A 13 5.79 12.03 0.88
N ARG A 14 5.27 13.10 1.49
CA ARG A 14 4.32 14.01 0.83
C ARG A 14 4.90 14.70 -0.40
N GLN A 15 6.19 15.05 -0.37
CA GLN A 15 6.86 15.59 -1.54
C GLN A 15 6.81 14.61 -2.72
N ARG A 16 7.14 13.34 -2.48
CA ARG A 16 7.07 12.31 -3.53
C ARG A 16 5.65 12.08 -4.05
N MET A 17 4.64 12.20 -3.19
CA MET A 17 3.24 12.14 -3.63
C MET A 17 2.89 13.31 -4.57
N ASN A 18 3.33 14.53 -4.25
CA ASN A 18 3.10 15.70 -5.10
C ASN A 18 3.88 15.60 -6.43
N ASP A 19 5.15 15.18 -6.37
CA ASP A 19 6.03 15.07 -7.54
C ASP A 19 5.53 14.00 -8.53
N GLN A 20 4.91 12.93 -8.03
CA GLN A 20 4.35 11.85 -8.85
C GLN A 20 2.83 11.98 -9.07
N ALA A 21 2.26 13.15 -8.73
CA ALA A 21 0.83 13.44 -8.83
C ALA A 21 -0.09 12.34 -8.26
N MET A 22 0.32 11.74 -7.14
CA MET A 22 -0.44 10.70 -6.46
C MET A 22 -1.65 11.33 -5.77
N THR A 23 -2.84 11.09 -6.32
CA THR A 23 -4.10 11.65 -5.80
C THR A 23 -4.94 10.61 -5.07
N SER A 24 -4.63 9.33 -5.25
CA SER A 24 -5.35 8.21 -4.65
C SER A 24 -4.41 7.18 -4.03
N ILE A 25 -4.94 6.33 -3.13
CA ILE A 25 -4.20 5.20 -2.54
C ILE A 25 -3.69 4.26 -3.64
N ASN A 26 -4.45 4.10 -4.74
CA ASN A 26 -4.02 3.31 -5.90
C ASN A 26 -2.72 3.82 -6.52
N ASP A 27 -2.57 5.14 -6.62
CA ASP A 27 -1.37 5.74 -7.18
C ASP A 27 -0.18 5.48 -6.24
N VAL A 28 -0.38 5.65 -4.94
CA VAL A 28 0.66 5.36 -3.93
C VAL A 28 1.11 3.91 -3.97
N VAL A 29 0.16 2.96 -4.05
CA VAL A 29 0.45 1.52 -4.15
C VAL A 29 1.21 1.21 -5.44
N ARG A 30 0.79 1.76 -6.59
CA ARG A 30 1.47 1.57 -7.88
C ARG A 30 2.92 2.07 -7.86
N TYR A 31 3.20 3.12 -7.11
CA TYR A 31 4.55 3.69 -7.00
C TYR A 31 5.40 3.09 -5.88
N THR A 32 4.84 2.21 -5.07
CA THR A 32 5.56 1.55 -3.98
C THR A 32 6.10 0.20 -4.46
N PRO A 33 7.43 -0.01 -4.43
CA PRO A 33 8.02 -1.25 -4.91
C PRO A 33 7.59 -2.45 -4.06
N GLY A 34 7.19 -3.54 -4.73
CA GLY A 34 6.78 -4.80 -4.10
C GLY A 34 5.31 -4.86 -3.67
N LEU A 35 4.54 -3.79 -3.89
CA LEU A 35 3.09 -3.78 -3.80
C LEU A 35 2.48 -3.97 -5.20
N PHE A 36 1.51 -4.86 -5.30
CA PHE A 36 0.75 -5.10 -6.52
C PHE A 36 -0.72 -4.79 -6.27
N LEU A 37 -1.34 -4.17 -7.28
CA LEU A 37 -2.75 -3.87 -7.30
C LEU A 37 -3.46 -4.94 -8.13
N ASP A 38 -4.32 -5.71 -7.50
CA ASP A 38 -5.24 -6.61 -8.20
C ASP A 38 -6.64 -5.97 -8.26
N GLN A 39 -7.17 -5.88 -9.48
CA GLN A 39 -8.49 -5.33 -9.78
C GLN A 39 -9.49 -6.42 -10.17
N SER A 40 -9.13 -7.70 -10.02
CA SER A 40 -9.93 -8.85 -10.45
C SER A 40 -11.29 -8.93 -9.74
N SER A 41 -11.49 -8.25 -8.62
CA SER A 41 -12.76 -8.21 -7.88
C SER A 41 -13.76 -7.15 -8.36
N GLY A 42 -13.42 -6.40 -9.41
CA GLY A 42 -14.30 -5.43 -10.06
C GLY A 42 -14.04 -3.97 -9.68
N PRO A 43 -14.78 -3.02 -10.29
CA PRO A 43 -14.59 -1.59 -10.06
C PRO A 43 -14.84 -1.24 -8.60
N GLY A 44 -13.84 -0.63 -7.94
CA GLY A 44 -13.94 -0.22 -6.53
C GLY A 44 -13.51 -1.28 -5.51
N ARG A 45 -13.20 -2.51 -5.95
CA ARG A 45 -12.68 -3.58 -5.09
C ARG A 45 -11.26 -3.92 -5.50
N GLN A 46 -10.32 -3.17 -4.94
CA GLN A 46 -8.89 -3.36 -5.17
C GLN A 46 -8.31 -4.24 -4.07
N THR A 47 -7.72 -5.36 -4.45
CA THR A 47 -6.93 -6.18 -3.54
C THR A 47 -5.48 -5.75 -3.65
N TYR A 48 -4.84 -5.48 -2.52
CA TYR A 48 -3.43 -5.13 -2.48
C TYR A 48 -2.65 -6.38 -2.10
N THR A 49 -1.62 -6.73 -2.87
CA THR A 49 -0.77 -7.88 -2.54
C THR A 49 0.69 -7.45 -2.41
N SER A 50 1.41 -8.05 -1.47
CA SER A 50 2.84 -7.84 -1.29
C SER A 50 3.53 -9.18 -1.07
N ARG A 51 4.58 -9.43 -1.85
CA ARG A 51 5.36 -10.68 -1.81
C ARG A 51 4.51 -11.96 -1.92
N GLY A 52 3.36 -11.89 -2.59
CA GLY A 52 2.44 -13.02 -2.79
C GLY A 52 1.37 -13.20 -1.70
N PHE A 53 1.26 -12.27 -0.73
CA PHE A 53 0.22 -12.27 0.28
C PHE A 53 -0.70 -11.08 0.13
N ASP A 54 -1.99 -11.29 0.38
CA ASP A 54 -2.98 -10.22 0.41
C ASP A 54 -2.75 -9.32 1.63
N ILE A 55 -2.90 -8.02 1.43
CA ILE A 55 -2.84 -7.00 2.47
C ILE A 55 -4.27 -6.67 2.85
N ASP A 56 -4.63 -7.11 4.04
CA ASP A 56 -5.90 -6.85 4.72
C ASP A 56 -5.82 -5.66 5.69
N ASN A 57 -4.61 -5.35 6.18
CA ASN A 57 -4.40 -4.30 7.17
C ASN A 57 -3.86 -3.01 6.53
N ILE A 58 -4.76 -2.06 6.29
CA ILE A 58 -4.43 -0.70 5.87
C ILE A 58 -4.62 0.23 7.06
N MET A 59 -3.59 0.97 7.43
CA MET A 59 -3.67 1.95 8.51
C MET A 59 -3.61 3.37 7.94
N TYR A 60 -4.55 4.21 8.34
CA TYR A 60 -4.56 5.64 8.08
C TYR A 60 -4.31 6.37 9.39
N ASP A 61 -3.21 7.12 9.48
CA ASP A 61 -2.82 7.87 10.68
C ASP A 61 -2.72 6.99 11.95
N GLY A 62 -2.34 5.71 11.77
CA GLY A 62 -2.23 4.72 12.85
C GLY A 62 -3.53 4.05 13.26
N LEU A 63 -4.67 4.46 12.69
CA LEU A 63 -5.94 3.77 12.86
C LEU A 63 -6.16 2.77 11.72
N PRO A 64 -6.67 1.56 12.00
CA PRO A 64 -7.05 0.64 10.93
C PRO A 64 -8.15 1.31 10.09
N ALA A 65 -7.80 1.68 8.86
CA ALA A 65 -8.75 2.12 7.87
C ALA A 65 -9.36 0.85 7.30
N SER A 66 -10.55 0.48 7.77
CA SER A 66 -11.33 -0.57 7.14
C SER A 66 -11.62 -0.13 5.70
N TYR A 67 -10.80 -0.58 4.76
CA TYR A 67 -11.09 -0.48 3.34
C TYR A 67 -12.24 -1.44 3.07
N SER A 68 -13.47 -0.94 3.21
CA SER A 68 -14.66 -1.63 2.74
C SER A 68 -14.81 -1.33 1.25
N GLY A 69 -14.31 -2.23 0.40
CA GLY A 69 -14.74 -2.31 -1.00
C GLY A 69 -16.16 -2.85 -1.16
#